data_AF-A0A2P1DUX2-F1
#
_entry.id   AF-A0A2P1DUX2-F1
#
_cell.length_a   1.000
_cell.length_b   1.000
_cell.length_c   1.000
_cell.angle_alpha   90.00
_cell.angle_beta   90.00
_cell.angle_gamma   90.00
#
_symmetry.space_group_name_H-M   'P 1'
#
loop_
_entity.id
_entity.type
_entity.pdbx_description
1 polymer ?
#
loop_
_entity_poly.entity_id
_entity_poly.type
_entity_poly.pdbx_seq_one_letter_code
_entity_poly.pdbx_strand_id
1 'polypeptide(L)'
;MPKPHPELPSDPPMQKPPQAMQSADYSIEQNPHKGNRGLARAWHAAINSLSGLRYAVLEESAFRQELTLVVILTPCAFLLPVGAVERILLLGTLLVVLIVELLNSSVEAAIDRISLERHSLSKRAKDFGSAAVMLALVLCGGTWITIAGPHVVRWVRTLTG
;
A
#
# COMPACT_ATOMS: atom_id res chain seq x y z
N MET A 1 31.32 58.19 12.90
CA MET A 1 31.09 57.78 11.50
C MET A 1 30.87 56.27 11.48
N PRO A 2 29.70 55.79 11.04
CA PRO A 2 29.45 54.37 10.82
C PRO A 2 30.36 53.82 9.72
N LYS A 3 30.91 52.62 9.88
CA LYS A 3 31.66 51.94 8.81
C LYS A 3 30.66 51.53 7.70
N PRO A 4 31.01 51.65 6.41
CA PRO A 4 30.14 51.16 5.34
C PRO A 4 29.99 49.65 5.47
N HIS A 5 28.76 49.16 5.28
CA HIS A 5 28.48 47.73 5.18
C HIS A 5 29.18 47.17 3.92
N PRO A 6 29.80 45.98 3.98
CA PRO A 6 30.24 45.29 2.79
C PRO A 6 29.02 44.98 1.92
N GLU A 7 29.04 45.36 0.64
CA GLU A 7 28.08 44.83 -0.33
C GLU A 7 28.24 43.31 -0.39
N LEU A 8 27.17 42.58 -0.07
CA LEU A 8 27.11 41.15 -0.31
C LEU A 8 27.30 40.91 -1.82
N PRO A 9 28.10 39.91 -2.22
CA PRO A 9 28.22 39.55 -3.63
C PRO A 9 26.83 39.35 -4.23
N SER A 10 26.56 39.98 -5.37
CA SER A 10 25.33 39.70 -6.12
C SER A 10 25.27 38.21 -6.42
N ASP A 11 24.13 37.58 -6.13
CA ASP A 11 23.92 36.18 -6.46
C ASP A 11 24.29 35.96 -7.94
N PRO A 12 25.09 34.94 -8.27
CA PRO A 12 25.35 34.61 -9.66
C PRO A 12 24.00 34.40 -10.36
N PRO A 13 23.86 34.84 -11.63
CA PRO A 13 22.61 34.71 -12.34
C PRO A 13 22.14 33.26 -12.26
N MET A 14 20.90 33.05 -11.78
CA MET A 14 20.31 31.72 -11.68
C MET A 14 20.60 30.95 -12.96
N GLN A 15 21.46 29.95 -12.86
CA GLN A 15 21.70 29.03 -13.95
C GLN A 15 20.34 28.40 -14.23
N LYS A 16 19.81 28.63 -15.43
CA LYS A 16 18.52 28.05 -15.84
C LYS A 16 18.55 26.57 -15.45
N PRO A 17 17.46 26.03 -14.84
CA PRO A 17 17.42 24.64 -14.45
C PRO A 17 17.92 23.79 -15.62
N PRO A 18 18.74 22.74 -15.37
CA PRO A 18 19.19 21.85 -16.44
C PRO A 18 17.98 21.52 -17.29
N GLN A 19 18.04 21.91 -18.57
CA GLN A 19 16.96 21.63 -19.51
C GLN A 19 16.67 20.15 -19.36
N ALA A 20 15.41 19.81 -19.06
CA ALA A 20 14.97 18.44 -18.88
C ALA A 20 15.63 17.60 -19.98
N MET A 21 16.47 16.65 -19.60
CA MET A 21 17.08 15.69 -20.50
C MET A 21 15.92 15.04 -21.26
N GLN A 22 15.64 15.58 -22.45
CA GLN A 22 14.78 14.93 -23.42
C GLN A 22 15.50 13.62 -23.69
N SER A 23 14.98 12.54 -23.14
CA SER A 23 15.50 11.18 -23.27
C SER A 23 15.30 10.71 -24.71
N ALA A 24 16.11 11.24 -25.61
CA ALA A 24 16.16 10.86 -27.02
C ALA A 24 16.74 9.44 -27.23
N ASP A 25 17.17 8.76 -26.16
CA ASP A 25 17.78 7.41 -26.19
C ASP A 25 16.92 6.30 -25.54
N TYR A 26 15.63 6.51 -25.31
CA TYR A 26 14.76 5.38 -24.93
C TYR A 26 14.48 4.52 -26.16
N SER A 27 15.31 3.50 -26.39
CA SER A 27 15.01 2.45 -27.36
C SER A 27 14.31 1.27 -26.66
N ILE A 28 13.13 0.89 -27.14
CA ILE A 28 12.39 -0.31 -26.69
C ILE A 28 13.26 -1.58 -26.79
N GLU A 29 14.35 -1.54 -27.56
CA GLU A 29 15.32 -2.62 -27.75
C GLU A 29 16.31 -2.79 -26.60
N GLN A 30 16.61 -1.74 -25.83
CA GLN A 30 17.57 -1.79 -24.72
C GLN A 30 16.96 -2.18 -23.38
N ASN A 31 15.67 -2.54 -23.32
CA ASN A 31 15.07 -3.02 -22.08
C ASN A 31 15.62 -4.43 -21.73
N PRO A 32 16.32 -4.62 -20.59
CA PRO A 32 16.93 -5.90 -20.22
C PRO A 32 15.91 -7.05 -20.07
N HIS A 33 14.62 -6.73 -19.98
CA HIS A 33 13.53 -7.68 -19.79
C HIS A 33 12.88 -8.16 -21.09
N LYS A 34 13.46 -7.86 -22.27
CA LYS A 34 12.88 -8.19 -23.59
C LYS A 34 12.99 -9.66 -24.02
N GLY A 35 13.30 -10.60 -23.11
CA GLY A 35 13.57 -12.01 -23.45
C GLY A 35 12.50 -13.05 -23.08
N ASN A 36 11.71 -12.84 -22.01
CA ASN A 36 10.92 -13.95 -21.44
C ASN A 36 9.47 -13.94 -21.93
N ARG A 37 9.16 -14.38 -23.16
CA ARG A 37 7.75 -14.49 -23.61
C ARG A 37 7.07 -15.73 -23.02
N GLY A 38 5.88 -15.57 -22.43
CA GLY A 38 5.00 -16.69 -22.01
C GLY A 38 4.97 -17.04 -20.52
N LEU A 39 4.54 -18.27 -20.21
CA LEU A 39 4.31 -18.84 -18.87
C LEU A 39 5.51 -18.68 -17.91
N ALA A 40 6.74 -18.69 -18.44
CA ALA A 40 7.95 -18.46 -17.65
C ALA A 40 7.94 -17.08 -16.96
N ARG A 41 7.43 -16.01 -17.60
CA ARG A 41 7.30 -14.69 -16.96
C ARG A 41 6.27 -14.70 -15.85
N ALA A 42 5.13 -15.38 -16.05
CA ALA A 42 4.09 -15.53 -15.04
C ALA A 42 4.62 -16.34 -13.83
N TRP A 43 5.40 -17.38 -14.08
CA TRP A 43 6.06 -18.17 -13.04
C TRP A 43 7.06 -17.35 -12.24
N HIS A 44 7.96 -16.60 -12.90
CA HIS A 44 8.88 -15.71 -12.21
C HIS A 44 8.16 -14.60 -11.44
N ALA A 45 7.08 -14.03 -12.00
CA ALA A 45 6.24 -13.07 -11.29
C ALA A 45 5.59 -13.70 -10.05
N ALA A 46 5.08 -14.92 -10.14
CA ALA A 46 4.49 -15.64 -9.00
C ALA A 46 5.52 -15.93 -7.90
N ILE A 47 6.73 -16.35 -8.25
CA ILE A 47 7.83 -16.53 -7.28
C ILE A 47 8.17 -15.19 -6.60
N ASN A 48 8.28 -14.12 -7.38
CA ASN A 48 8.56 -12.78 -6.83
C ASN A 48 7.43 -12.30 -5.91
N SER A 49 6.17 -12.54 -6.27
CA SER A 49 5.01 -12.23 -5.43
C SER A 49 5.05 -13.03 -4.11
N LEU A 50 5.40 -14.32 -4.17
CA LEU A 50 5.50 -15.16 -2.97
C LEU A 50 6.63 -14.68 -2.05
N SER A 51 7.75 -14.24 -2.63
CA SER A 51 8.82 -13.60 -1.86
C SER A 51 8.33 -12.34 -1.17
N GLY A 52 7.60 -11.46 -1.88
CA GLY A 52 7.03 -10.23 -1.29
C GLY A 52 6.07 -10.51 -0.14
N LEU A 53 5.18 -11.50 -0.28
CA LEU A 53 4.29 -11.92 0.80
C LEU A 53 5.06 -12.47 2.01
N ARG A 54 6.12 -13.26 1.76
CA ARG A 54 6.98 -13.77 2.85
C ARG A 54 7.65 -12.64 3.61
N TYR A 55 8.18 -11.64 2.91
CA TYR A 55 8.77 -10.46 3.54
C TYR A 55 7.75 -9.72 4.41
N ALA A 56 6.56 -9.44 3.87
CA ALA A 56 5.50 -8.77 4.62
C ALA A 56 5.11 -9.54 5.90
N VAL A 57 4.98 -10.88 5.83
CA VAL A 57 4.67 -11.68 7.03
C VAL A 57 5.80 -11.60 8.08
N LEU A 58 7.06 -11.65 7.65
CA LEU A 58 8.19 -11.71 8.58
C LEU A 58 8.55 -10.34 9.17
N GLU A 59 8.51 -9.29 8.36
CA GLU A 59 9.04 -7.97 8.71
C GLU A 59 7.95 -6.99 9.18
N GLU A 60 6.73 -7.10 8.65
CA GLU A 60 5.65 -6.12 8.92
C GLU A 60 4.66 -6.61 9.98
N SER A 61 4.72 -6.01 11.17
CA SER A 61 3.79 -6.37 12.26
C SER A 61 2.33 -6.02 11.96
N ALA A 62 2.10 -4.90 11.27
CA ALA A 62 0.77 -4.47 10.88
C ALA A 62 0.15 -5.44 9.86
N PHE A 63 0.90 -5.82 8.82
CA PHE A 63 0.49 -6.90 7.90
C PHE A 63 0.12 -8.20 8.62
N ARG A 64 0.86 -8.64 9.64
CA ARG A 64 0.48 -9.83 10.42
C ARG A 64 -0.84 -9.67 11.17
N GLN A 65 -1.13 -8.49 11.71
CA GLN A 65 -2.39 -8.23 12.40
C GLN A 65 -3.57 -8.31 11.43
N GLU A 66 -3.43 -7.70 10.27
CA GLU A 66 -4.46 -7.73 9.22
C GLU A 66 -4.61 -9.13 8.62
N LEU A 67 -3.51 -9.86 8.40
CA LEU A 67 -3.57 -11.24 7.95
C LEU A 67 -4.29 -12.13 8.98
N THR A 68 -4.07 -11.90 10.28
CA THR A 68 -4.81 -12.60 11.34
C THR A 68 -6.31 -12.31 11.25
N LEU A 69 -6.68 -11.05 11.01
CA LEU A 69 -8.07 -10.65 10.77
C LEU A 69 -8.66 -11.40 9.56
N VAL A 70 -7.93 -11.48 8.45
CA VAL A 70 -8.37 -12.23 7.25
C VAL A 70 -8.56 -13.71 7.56
N VAL A 71 -7.60 -14.35 8.24
CA VAL A 71 -7.68 -15.77 8.59
C VAL A 71 -8.90 -16.09 9.45
N ILE A 72 -9.27 -15.20 10.37
CA ILE A 72 -10.45 -15.37 11.23
C ILE A 72 -11.75 -15.08 10.46
N LEU A 73 -11.79 -13.99 9.70
CA LEU A 73 -13.02 -13.52 9.06
C LEU A 73 -13.37 -14.29 7.79
N THR A 74 -12.40 -14.84 7.05
CA THR A 74 -12.69 -15.65 5.86
C THR A 74 -13.61 -16.84 6.16
N PRO A 75 -13.34 -17.72 7.14
CA PRO A 75 -14.28 -18.77 7.54
C PRO A 75 -15.66 -18.22 7.93
N CYS A 76 -15.71 -17.13 8.70
CA CYS A 76 -16.98 -16.50 9.10
C CYS A 76 -17.82 -16.07 7.88
N ALA A 77 -17.20 -15.53 6.83
CA ALA A 77 -17.90 -15.14 5.60
C ALA A 77 -18.53 -16.33 4.85
N PHE A 78 -17.93 -17.52 4.96
CA PHE A 78 -18.51 -18.76 4.40
C PHE A 78 -19.62 -19.35 5.26
N LEU A 79 -19.55 -19.19 6.58
CA LEU A 79 -20.57 -19.67 7.53
C LEU A 79 -21.83 -18.79 7.55
N LEU A 80 -21.72 -17.52 7.15
CA LEU A 80 -22.86 -16.61 7.09
C LEU A 80 -23.86 -17.02 5.98
N PRO A 81 -25.18 -17.02 6.27
CA PRO A 81 -26.23 -17.34 5.30
C PRO A 81 -26.54 -16.13 4.42
N VAL A 82 -25.53 -15.69 3.66
CA VAL A 82 -25.56 -14.53 2.75
C VAL A 82 -25.48 -14.97 1.29
N GLY A 83 -25.92 -14.10 0.39
CA GLY A 83 -25.84 -14.32 -1.05
C GLY A 83 -24.41 -14.26 -1.59
N ALA A 84 -24.25 -14.63 -2.87
CA ALA A 84 -22.93 -14.65 -3.51
C ALA A 84 -22.28 -13.26 -3.56
N VAL A 85 -23.04 -12.21 -3.89
CA VAL A 85 -22.52 -10.82 -3.98
C VAL A 85 -22.05 -10.33 -2.61
N GLU A 86 -22.85 -10.53 -1.57
CA GLU A 86 -22.50 -10.16 -0.19
C GLU A 86 -21.23 -10.88 0.28
N ARG A 87 -21.12 -12.19 0.00
CA ARG A 87 -19.91 -12.96 0.32
C ARG A 87 -18.68 -12.45 -0.42
N ILE A 88 -18.81 -12.10 -1.70
CA ILE A 88 -17.74 -11.49 -2.48
C ILE A 88 -17.33 -10.14 -1.88
N LEU A 89 -18.27 -9.32 -1.40
CA LEU A 89 -17.96 -8.05 -0.74
C LEU A 89 -17.23 -8.25 0.60
N LEU A 90 -17.68 -9.21 1.41
CA LEU A 90 -17.02 -9.56 2.69
C LEU A 90 -15.58 -10.04 2.48
N LEU A 91 -15.35 -10.93 1.52
CA LEU A 91 -14.01 -11.45 1.20
C LEU A 91 -13.15 -10.41 0.46
N GLY A 92 -13.77 -9.66 -0.45
CA GLY A 92 -13.09 -8.65 -1.26
C GLY A 92 -12.55 -7.51 -0.42
N THR A 93 -13.28 -7.06 0.60
CA THR A 93 -12.80 -6.01 1.52
C THR A 93 -11.62 -6.47 2.38
N LEU A 94 -11.58 -7.74 2.81
CA LEU A 94 -10.41 -8.32 3.47
C LEU A 94 -9.18 -8.34 2.55
N LEU A 95 -9.38 -8.68 1.28
CA LEU A 95 -8.30 -8.65 0.29
C LEU A 95 -7.81 -7.22 0.02
N VAL A 96 -8.71 -6.24 -0.06
CA VAL A 96 -8.36 -4.83 -0.22
C VAL A 96 -7.48 -4.33 0.93
N VAL A 97 -7.79 -4.70 2.18
CA VAL A 97 -6.96 -4.36 3.34
C VAL A 97 -5.52 -4.85 3.15
N LEU A 98 -5.33 -6.15 2.85
CA LEU A 98 -3.99 -6.70 2.61
C LEU A 98 -3.26 -6.06 1.42
N ILE A 99 -3.98 -5.73 0.33
CA ILE A 99 -3.38 -5.05 -0.83
C ILE A 99 -2.87 -3.67 -0.41
N VAL A 100 -3.70 -2.89 0.28
CA VAL A 100 -3.35 -1.52 0.66
C VAL A 100 -2.20 -1.51 1.66
N GLU A 101 -2.17 -2.46 2.60
CA GLU A 101 -1.06 -2.60 3.54
C GLU A 101 0.26 -2.99 2.85
N LEU A 102 0.24 -3.93 1.90
CA LEU A 102 1.43 -4.23 1.09
C LEU A 102 1.93 -3.02 0.31
N LEU A 103 1.01 -2.22 -0.23
CA LEU A 103 1.37 -0.96 -0.91
C LEU A 103 1.96 0.05 0.09
N ASN A 104 1.38 0.19 1.28
CA ASN A 104 1.91 1.04 2.34
C ASN A 104 3.34 0.65 2.73
N SER A 105 3.59 -0.62 3.07
CA SER A 105 4.93 -1.11 3.40
C SER A 105 5.92 -0.94 2.24
N SER A 106 5.47 -1.11 1.00
CA SER A 106 6.33 -0.86 -0.17
C SER A 106 6.77 0.60 -0.29
N VAL A 107 5.88 1.54 0.03
CA VAL A 107 6.18 2.98 0.05
C VAL A 107 7.12 3.31 1.21
N GLU A 108 6.89 2.75 2.39
CA GLU A 108 7.77 2.92 3.55
C GLU A 108 9.19 2.43 3.25
N ALA A 109 9.34 1.21 2.72
CA ALA A 109 10.63 0.65 2.34
C ALA A 109 11.35 1.49 1.27
N ALA A 110 10.61 2.02 0.28
CA ALA A 110 11.18 2.89 -0.75
C ALA A 110 11.67 4.22 -0.17
N ILE A 111 10.92 4.81 0.76
CA ILE A 111 11.30 6.06 1.44
C ILE A 111 12.52 5.86 2.34
N ASP A 112 12.53 4.78 3.12
CA ASP A 112 13.62 4.48 4.07
C ASP A 112 14.94 4.20 3.36
N ARG A 113 14.89 3.69 2.13
CA ARG A 113 16.07 3.56 1.26
C ARG A 113 16.64 4.91 0.80
N ILE A 114 15.79 5.90 0.51
CA ILE A 114 16.20 7.15 -0.16
C ILE A 114 16.62 8.23 0.83
N SER A 115 16.01 8.29 2.02
CA SER A 115 16.17 9.43 2.93
C SER A 115 16.18 8.98 4.39
N LEU A 116 17.37 8.99 4.99
CA LEU A 116 17.55 8.77 6.44
C LEU A 116 17.39 10.07 7.25
N GLU A 117 17.46 11.24 6.59
CA GLU A 117 17.14 12.53 7.20
C GLU A 117 15.62 12.76 7.19
N ARG A 118 15.06 13.31 8.29
CA ARG A 118 13.62 13.62 8.38
C ARG A 118 13.25 14.76 7.44
N HIS A 119 12.92 14.42 6.20
CA HIS A 119 12.35 15.35 5.23
C HIS A 119 10.82 15.43 5.37
N SER A 120 10.25 16.64 5.25
CA SER A 120 8.82 16.88 5.41
C SER A 120 7.96 16.11 4.37
N LEU A 121 8.50 15.92 3.16
CA LEU A 121 7.86 15.13 2.10
C LEU A 121 7.83 13.62 2.43
N SER A 122 8.92 13.06 2.96
CA SER A 122 8.99 11.65 3.37
C SER A 122 7.93 11.34 4.42
N LYS A 123 7.77 12.25 5.41
CA LYS A 123 6.71 12.13 6.41
C LYS A 123 5.32 12.11 5.76
N ARG A 124 5.02 13.07 4.88
CA ARG A 124 3.70 13.12 4.21
C ARG A 124 3.39 11.86 3.40
N ALA A 125 4.38 11.30 2.71
CA ALA A 125 4.19 10.09 1.92
C ALA A 125 3.84 8.88 2.80
N LYS A 126 4.50 8.74 3.97
CA LYS A 126 4.14 7.73 4.97
C LYS A 126 2.75 7.97 5.56
N ASP A 127 2.44 9.23 5.91
CA ASP A 127 1.11 9.60 6.44
C ASP A 127 -0.02 9.24 5.45
N PHE A 128 0.19 9.42 4.14
CA PHE A 128 -0.79 9.03 3.12
C PHE A 128 -0.97 7.52 3.00
N GLY A 129 0.13 6.76 3.08
CA GLY A 129 0.06 5.30 3.08
C GLY A 129 -0.74 4.76 4.28
N SER A 130 -0.44 5.23 5.49
CA SER A 130 -1.19 4.87 6.70
C SER A 130 -2.67 5.32 6.63
N ALA A 131 -2.96 6.50 6.06
CA ALA A 131 -4.33 6.95 5.85
C ALA A 131 -5.10 6.05 4.87
N ALA A 132 -4.45 5.53 3.82
CA ALA A 132 -5.07 4.59 2.90
C ALA A 132 -5.44 3.28 3.60
N VAL A 133 -4.55 2.73 4.44
CA VAL A 133 -4.82 1.53 5.25
C VAL A 133 -6.02 1.76 6.17
N MET A 134 -6.06 2.89 6.88
CA MET A 134 -7.19 3.27 7.72
C MET A 134 -8.51 3.30 6.94
N LEU A 135 -8.53 3.90 5.74
CA LEU A 135 -9.74 3.95 4.90
C LEU A 135 -10.16 2.56 4.41
N ALA A 136 -9.21 1.68 4.08
CA ALA A 136 -9.49 0.29 3.73
C ALA A 136 -10.12 -0.47 4.92
N LEU A 137 -9.60 -0.26 6.14
CA LEU A 137 -10.17 -0.84 7.36
C LEU A 137 -11.58 -0.29 7.65
N VAL A 138 -11.84 1.01 7.45
CA VAL A 138 -13.18 1.59 7.59
C VAL A 138 -14.15 0.98 6.58
N LEU A 139 -13.74 0.82 5.32
CA LEU A 139 -14.56 0.16 4.30
C LEU A 139 -14.85 -1.30 4.67
N CYS A 140 -13.84 -2.03 5.13
CA CYS A 140 -13.99 -3.42 5.58
C CYS A 140 -14.94 -3.51 6.78
N GLY A 141 -14.68 -2.73 7.83
CA GLY A 141 -15.52 -2.70 9.02
C GLY A 141 -16.97 -2.31 8.71
N GLY A 142 -17.19 -1.27 7.89
CA GLY A 142 -18.52 -0.85 7.45
C GLY A 142 -19.25 -1.96 6.70
N THR A 143 -18.58 -2.59 5.72
CA THR A 143 -19.15 -3.70 4.93
C THR A 143 -19.54 -4.88 5.82
N TRP A 144 -18.67 -5.27 6.75
CA TRP A 144 -18.91 -6.36 7.70
C TRP A 144 -20.04 -6.05 8.67
N ILE A 145 -20.07 -4.84 9.24
CA ILE A 145 -21.16 -4.42 10.14
C ILE A 145 -22.51 -4.44 9.41
N THR A 146 -22.57 -3.91 8.18
CA THR A 146 -23.83 -3.83 7.43
C THR A 146 -24.34 -5.19 6.98
N ILE A 147 -23.46 -6.08 6.51
CA ILE A 147 -23.85 -7.38 5.98
C ILE A 147 -23.95 -8.43 7.09
N ALA A 148 -22.88 -8.63 7.86
CA ALA A 148 -22.83 -9.70 8.87
C ALA A 148 -23.55 -9.34 10.17
N GLY A 149 -23.59 -8.06 10.55
CA GLY A 149 -24.18 -7.58 11.81
C GLY A 149 -25.61 -8.06 12.06
N PRO A 150 -26.55 -7.90 11.10
CA PRO A 150 -27.92 -8.39 11.26
C PRO A 150 -28.03 -9.90 11.54
N HIS A 151 -27.17 -10.71 10.92
CA HIS A 151 -27.14 -12.16 11.15
C HIS A 151 -26.62 -12.50 12.53
N VAL A 152 -25.55 -11.83 12.98
CA VAL A 152 -24.99 -12.01 14.32
C VAL A 152 -26.02 -11.65 15.38
N VAL A 153 -26.71 -10.51 15.25
CA VAL A 153 -27.77 -10.08 16.17
C VAL A 153 -28.90 -11.11 16.22
N ARG A 154 -29.30 -11.66 15.07
CA ARG A 154 -30.33 -12.71 15.01
C ARG A 154 -29.89 -13.96 15.76
N TRP A 155 -28.66 -14.44 15.55
CA TRP A 155 -28.12 -15.61 16.25
C TRP A 155 -28.04 -15.41 17.76
N VAL A 156 -27.57 -14.25 18.22
CA VAL A 156 -27.52 -13.93 19.65
C VAL A 156 -28.92 -14.00 20.25
N ARG A 157 -29.91 -13.37 19.61
CA ARG A 157 -31.30 -13.40 20.09
C ARG A 157 -31.87 -14.81 20.18
N THR A 158 -31.55 -15.70 19.24
CA THR A 158 -31.99 -17.10 19.27
C THR A 158 -31.31 -17.95 20.34
N LEU A 159 -30.16 -17.52 20.86
CA LEU A 159 -29.43 -18.23 21.92
C LEU A 159 -29.84 -17.75 23.31
N THR A 160 -30.39 -16.53 23.43
CA THR A 160 -30.73 -15.88 24.71
C THR A 160 -32.23 -15.83 25.00
N GLY A 161 -33.08 -16.34 24.12
CA GLY A 161 -34.55 -16.37 24.25
C GLY A 161 -35.10 -17.72 23.86
#